data_AF-A0A9P0KNJ8-F1
#
_entry.id   AF-A0A9P0KNJ8-F1
#
_cell.length_a   1.000
_cell.length_b   1.000
_cell.length_c   1.000
_cell.angle_alpha   90.00
_cell.angle_beta   90.00
_cell.angle_gamma   90.00
#
_symmetry.space_group_name_H-M   'P 1'
#
loop_
_entity.id
_entity.type
_entity.pdbx_description
1 polymer ?
#
loop_
_entity_poly.entity_id
_entity_poly.type
_entity_poly.pdbx_seq_one_letter_code
_entity_poly.pdbx_strand_id
1 'polypeptide(L)'
;MSRDVVVAGAAFIAMYLLVEENEDENKPRRRRRWWKTQLYKKRAGSELMIDLKSQELSGQYKNFTRMSPIDFEYLITLVGPKVGKYDTPMRAAISVQD
;
A
#
# COMPACT_ATOMS: atom_id res chain seq x y z
N MET A 1 15.02 59.53 1.63
CA MET A 1 14.22 58.29 1.57
C MET A 1 12.92 58.56 2.30
N SER A 2 11.76 58.48 1.65
CA SER A 2 10.48 58.77 2.34
C SER A 2 10.20 57.67 3.37
N ARG A 3 9.64 58.07 4.53
CA ARG A 3 9.29 57.14 5.61
C ARG A 3 8.31 56.06 5.14
N ASP A 4 7.44 56.42 4.20
CA ASP A 4 6.43 55.53 3.62
C ASP A 4 7.07 54.35 2.87
N VAL A 5 8.19 54.58 2.18
CA VAL A 5 8.93 53.51 1.47
C VAL A 5 9.57 52.54 2.47
N VAL A 6 10.06 53.06 3.60
CA VAL A 6 10.64 52.24 4.67
C VAL A 6 9.56 51.41 5.36
N VAL A 7 8.39 52.01 5.64
CA VAL A 7 7.24 51.32 6.25
C VAL A 7 6.68 50.24 5.32
N ALA A 8 6.53 50.54 4.03
CA ALA A 8 6.07 49.56 3.05
C ALA A 8 7.04 48.38 2.91
N GLY A 9 8.35 48.65 2.90
CA GLY A 9 9.38 47.60 2.89
C GLY A 9 9.34 46.71 4.12
N ALA A 10 9.21 47.30 5.32
CA ALA A 10 9.10 46.55 6.57
C ALA A 10 7.81 45.70 6.63
N ALA A 11 6.68 46.24 6.19
CA ALA A 11 5.42 45.51 6.13
C ALA A 11 5.48 44.32 5.17
N PHE A 12 6.12 44.48 4.01
CA PHE A 12 6.31 43.40 3.04
C PHE A 12 7.19 42.27 3.61
N ILE A 13 8.30 42.61 4.25
CA ILE A 13 9.19 41.61 4.88
C ILE A 13 8.45 40.86 5.98
N ALA A 14 7.72 41.56 6.85
CA ALA A 14 6.92 40.94 7.91
C ALA A 14 5.85 40.00 7.33
N MET A 15 5.15 40.41 6.27
CA MET A 15 4.16 39.58 5.59
C MET A 15 4.78 38.33 4.96
N TYR A 16 5.94 38.47 4.30
CA TYR A 16 6.66 37.35 3.70
C TYR A 16 7.09 36.31 4.75
N LEU A 17 7.68 36.76 5.86
CA LEU A 17 8.13 35.87 6.93
C LEU A 17 6.95 35.12 7.58
N LEU A 18 5.81 35.80 7.78
CA LEU A 18 4.61 35.16 8.30
C LEU A 18 4.08 34.09 7.35
N VAL A 19 4.08 34.34 6.04
CA VAL A 19 3.62 33.33 5.05
C VAL A 19 4.56 32.12 5.05
N GLU A 20 5.87 32.32 5.09
CA GLU A 20 6.87 31.25 5.10
C GLU A 20 6.76 30.37 6.36
N GLU A 21 6.60 30.97 7.55
CA GLU A 21 6.40 30.25 8.81
C GLU A 21 5.10 29.42 8.77
N ASN A 22 4.01 29.99 8.25
CA ASN A 22 2.75 29.28 8.07
C ASN A 22 2.87 28.13 7.04
N GLU A 23 3.65 28.28 5.97
CA GLU A 23 3.87 27.22 4.99
C GLU A 23 4.67 26.05 5.57
N ASP A 24 5.68 26.32 6.39
CA ASP A 24 6.49 25.28 7.02
C ASP A 24 5.75 24.55 8.15
N GLU A 25 4.92 25.25 8.93
CA GLU A 25 4.03 24.60 9.90
C GLU A 25 2.98 23.71 9.22
N ASN A 26 2.43 24.17 8.09
CA ASN A 26 1.41 23.43 7.33
C ASN A 26 2.00 22.39 6.35
N LYS A 27 3.32 22.25 6.29
CA LYS A 27 3.97 21.34 5.34
C LYS A 27 3.64 19.90 5.71
N PRO A 28 2.98 19.12 4.82
CA PRO A 28 2.63 17.75 5.14
C PRO A 28 3.90 16.94 5.32
N ARG A 29 4.09 16.40 6.53
CA ARG A 29 5.20 15.47 6.81
C ARG A 29 5.12 14.31 5.83
N ARG A 30 6.23 14.02 5.13
CA ARG A 30 6.32 12.88 4.22
C ARG A 30 5.95 11.61 4.99
N ARG A 31 4.91 10.91 4.53
CA ARG A 31 4.49 9.65 5.13
C ARG A 31 5.64 8.65 5.00
N ARG A 32 5.96 7.97 6.11
CA ARG A 32 6.95 6.89 6.10
C ARG A 32 6.50 5.81 5.12
N ARG A 33 7.38 5.43 4.18
CA ARG A 33 7.14 4.33 3.27
C ARG A 33 7.44 3.02 4.00
N TRP A 34 6.40 2.25 4.28
CA TRP A 34 6.54 0.93 4.87
C TRP A 34 6.79 -0.10 3.77
N TRP A 35 7.75 -1.01 4.00
CA TRP A 35 8.04 -2.12 3.09
C TRP A 35 6.95 -3.20 3.12
N LYS A 36 6.13 -3.21 4.18
CA LYS A 36 5.05 -4.15 4.40
C LYS A 36 3.69 -3.45 4.40
N THR A 37 2.77 -3.93 3.59
CA THR A 37 1.38 -3.46 3.58
C THR A 37 0.58 -4.07 4.73
N GLN A 38 -0.58 -3.48 5.05
CA GLN A 38 -1.49 -4.00 6.07
C GLN A 38 -2.02 -5.40 5.70
N LEU A 39 -2.11 -5.70 4.40
CA LEU A 39 -2.52 -6.98 3.84
C LEU A 39 -1.74 -8.16 4.46
N TYR A 40 -0.42 -8.01 4.60
CA TYR A 40 0.43 -9.08 5.12
C TYR A 40 0.50 -9.14 6.65
N LYS A 41 -0.32 -8.36 7.39
CA LYS A 41 -0.32 -8.40 8.85
C LYS A 41 -0.89 -9.70 9.39
N LYS A 42 -1.95 -10.22 8.76
CA LYS A 42 -2.48 -11.55 9.08
C LYS A 42 -1.51 -12.60 8.55
N ARG A 43 -1.21 -13.62 9.37
CA ARG A 43 -0.38 -14.78 9.00
C ARG A 43 -1.22 -16.05 8.78
N ALA A 44 -2.51 -15.90 8.50
CA ALA A 44 -3.37 -17.00 8.10
C ALA A 44 -3.19 -17.21 6.58
N GLY A 45 -2.64 -18.36 6.18
CA GLY A 45 -2.21 -18.61 4.81
C GLY A 45 -3.34 -18.66 3.79
N SER A 46 -4.51 -19.18 4.20
CA SER A 46 -5.69 -19.35 3.33
C SER A 46 -6.45 -18.03 3.08
N GLU A 47 -6.60 -17.19 4.11
CA GLU A 47 -7.28 -15.89 3.98
C GLU A 47 -6.57 -14.91 3.02
N LEU A 48 -5.26 -15.06 2.83
CA LEU A 48 -4.48 -14.14 2.01
C LEU A 48 -4.92 -14.14 0.54
N MET A 49 -5.27 -15.30 -0.02
CA MET A 49 -5.71 -15.40 -1.41
C MET A 49 -7.08 -14.76 -1.61
N ILE A 50 -7.99 -14.94 -0.65
CA ILE A 50 -9.29 -14.27 -0.61
C ILE A 50 -9.11 -12.75 -0.53
N ASP A 51 -8.27 -12.27 0.39
CA ASP A 51 -7.98 -10.84 0.55
C ASP A 51 -7.35 -10.25 -0.73
N LEU A 52 -6.44 -10.98 -1.39
CA LEU A 52 -5.83 -10.56 -2.65
C LEU A 52 -6.86 -10.49 -3.79
N LYS A 53 -7.75 -11.48 -3.90
CA LYS A 53 -8.84 -11.50 -4.91
C LYS A 53 -9.76 -10.29 -4.73
N SER A 54 -10.11 -9.94 -3.48
CA SER A 54 -10.93 -8.76 -3.18
C SER A 54 -10.27 -7.42 -3.56
N GLN A 55 -8.94 -7.40 -3.67
CA GLN A 55 -8.14 -6.21 -3.96
C GLN A 55 -7.58 -6.20 -5.40
N GLU A 56 -8.24 -6.85 -6.36
CA GLU A 56 -7.75 -6.94 -7.75
C GLU A 56 -7.40 -5.56 -8.35
N LEU A 57 -8.24 -4.55 -8.09
CA LEU A 57 -8.04 -3.17 -8.55
C LEU A 57 -6.76 -2.51 -8.01
N SER A 58 -6.22 -2.98 -6.88
CA SER A 58 -4.99 -2.45 -6.30
C SER A 58 -3.73 -2.91 -7.06
N GLY A 59 -3.86 -3.91 -7.95
CA GLY A 59 -2.74 -4.57 -8.62
C GLY A 59 -1.93 -5.51 -7.72
N GLN A 60 -2.24 -5.62 -6.42
CA GLN A 60 -1.54 -6.50 -5.48
C GLN A 60 -1.66 -7.97 -5.87
N TYR A 61 -2.85 -8.39 -6.35
CA TYR A 61 -3.05 -9.74 -6.87
C TYR A 61 -2.06 -10.06 -7.98
N LYS A 62 -2.02 -9.21 -9.02
CA LYS A 62 -1.09 -9.37 -10.15
C LYS A 62 0.37 -9.30 -9.73
N ASN A 63 0.73 -8.50 -8.72
CA ASN A 63 2.10 -8.47 -8.20
C ASN A 63 2.48 -9.76 -7.46
N PHE A 64 1.52 -10.37 -6.76
CA PHE A 64 1.71 -11.60 -6.00
C PHE A 64 1.75 -12.83 -6.91
N THR A 65 0.74 -13.02 -7.76
CA THR A 65 0.61 -14.21 -8.64
C THR A 65 1.34 -14.05 -9.98
N ARG A 66 1.72 -12.83 -10.36
CA ARG A 66 2.28 -12.48 -11.69
C ARG A 66 1.32 -12.74 -12.85
N MET A 67 0.02 -12.87 -12.58
CA MET A 67 -1.00 -13.11 -13.60
C MET A 67 -2.37 -12.54 -13.21
N SER A 68 -3.34 -12.60 -14.13
CA SER A 68 -4.72 -12.24 -13.80
C SER A 68 -5.36 -13.32 -12.90
N PRO A 69 -6.40 -13.00 -12.12
CA PRO A 69 -7.12 -14.01 -11.35
C PRO A 69 -7.68 -15.13 -12.21
N ILE A 70 -8.17 -14.80 -13.41
CA ILE A 70 -8.75 -15.77 -14.34
C ILE A 70 -7.68 -16.78 -14.79
N ASP A 71 -6.49 -16.30 -15.17
CA ASP A 71 -5.40 -17.18 -15.59
C ASP A 71 -4.90 -18.06 -14.44
N PHE A 72 -4.85 -17.50 -13.22
CA PHE A 72 -4.45 -18.25 -12.04
C PHE A 72 -5.43 -19.38 -11.73
N GLU A 73 -6.73 -19.09 -11.72
CA GLU A 73 -7.77 -20.11 -11.53
C GLU A 73 -7.74 -21.16 -12.64
N TYR A 74 -7.52 -20.75 -13.90
CA TYR A 74 -7.36 -21.71 -14.98
C TYR A 74 -6.17 -22.66 -14.73
N LEU A 75 -5.00 -22.13 -14.37
CA LEU A 75 -3.84 -22.97 -14.05
C LEU A 75 -4.09 -23.87 -12.84
N ILE A 76 -4.79 -23.38 -11.81
CA ILE A 76 -5.03 -24.17 -10.61
C ILE A 76 -5.98 -25.34 -10.88
N THR A 77 -6.96 -25.17 -11.78
CA THR A 77 -7.80 -26.31 -12.21
C THR A 77 -7.03 -27.40 -12.93
N LEU A 78 -5.97 -27.04 -13.67
CA LEU A 78 -5.13 -27.99 -14.41
C LEU A 78 -4.10 -28.70 -13.52
N VAL A 79 -3.45 -27.93 -12.64
CA VAL A 79 -2.30 -28.40 -11.85
C VAL A 79 -2.74 -28.90 -10.47
N GLY A 80 -3.84 -28.37 -9.94
CA GLY A 80 -4.39 -28.66 -8.61
C GLY A 80 -4.47 -30.15 -8.27
N PRO A 81 -5.04 -31.01 -9.12
CA PRO A 81 -5.12 -32.45 -8.87
C PRO A 81 -3.74 -33.13 -8.72
N LYS A 82 -2.68 -32.53 -9.28
CA LYS A 82 -1.31 -33.08 -9.25
C LYS A 82 -0.49 -32.57 -8.07
N VAL A 83 -0.79 -31.37 -7.56
CA VAL A 83 -0.03 -30.72 -6.47
C VAL A 83 -0.74 -30.76 -5.12
N GLY A 84 -2.01 -31.17 -5.10
CA GLY A 84 -2.78 -31.40 -3.88
C GLY A 84 -2.06 -32.37 -2.95
N LYS A 85 -2.01 -32.00 -1.67
CA LYS A 85 -1.42 -32.83 -0.61
C LYS A 85 -2.53 -33.45 0.22
N TYR A 86 -2.22 -34.58 0.85
CA TYR A 86 -3.11 -35.23 1.82
C TYR A 86 -2.72 -34.84 3.23
N ASP A 87 -3.69 -34.93 4.13
CA ASP A 87 -3.43 -34.78 5.56
C ASP A 87 -2.45 -35.84 6.04
N THR A 88 -1.62 -35.45 6.99
CA THR A 88 -0.69 -36.33 7.68
C THR A 88 -0.94 -36.23 9.18
N PRO A 89 -0.55 -37.24 9.98
CA PRO A 89 -0.71 -37.15 11.44
C PRO A 89 -0.04 -35.94 12.07
N MET A 90 1.04 -35.43 11.44
CA MET A 90 1.80 -34.28 11.95
C MET A 90 1.25 -32.93 11.49
N ARG A 91 0.42 -32.89 10.45
CA ARG A 91 0.07 -31.66 9.74
C ARG A 91 -1.13 -31.87 8.80
N ALA A 92 -2.05 -30.91 8.82
CA ALA A 92 -3.08 -30.76 7.80
C ALA A 92 -2.49 -30.32 6.44
N ALA A 93 -3.07 -30.82 5.36
CA ALA A 93 -2.78 -30.42 4.00
C ALA A 93 -3.07 -28.94 3.81
N ILE A 94 -2.29 -28.33 2.91
CA ILE A 94 -2.66 -27.01 2.39
C ILE A 94 -3.63 -27.29 1.27
N SER A 95 -4.80 -26.68 1.34
CA SER A 95 -5.81 -26.73 0.29
C SER A 95 -5.26 -26.16 -1.01
N VAL A 96 -5.74 -26.70 -2.12
CA VAL A 96 -5.31 -26.26 -3.45
C VAL A 96 -5.87 -24.87 -3.78
N GLN A 97 -7.08 -24.55 -3.32
CA GLN A 97 -7.75 -23.29 -3.64
C GLN A 97 -7.73 -22.31 -2.47
N ASP A 98 -8.10 -22.76 -1.26
CA ASP A 98 -8.12 -21.98 -0.01
C ASP A 98 -8.04 -22.89 1.22
#